data_AF-A0A0N4W6N1-F1
#
_entry.id   AF-A0A0N4W6N1-F1
#
_cell.length_a   1.000
_cell.length_b   1.000
_cell.length_c   1.000
_cell.angle_alpha   90.00
_cell.angle_beta   90.00
_cell.angle_gamma   90.00
#
_symmetry.space_group_name_H-M   'P 1'
#
loop_
_entity.id
_entity.type
_entity.pdbx_description
1 polymer ?
#
loop_
_entity_poly.entity_id
_entity_poly.type
_entity_poly.pdbx_seq_one_letter_code
_entity_poly.pdbx_strand_id
1 'polypeptide(L)'
;MYKLPPLVPVDLDVKPIDIMYTIPSYHGTTNCNNADTMCNGLPEETFDPAKEIEHKQHDLIKSLMNLGSTLDNLLKEMEKAGTFTLVTSTSTCIIIALEVGAKKKEKVKKEPVTGAPSSSENHVAASKNDTKKDKEAKKEARKAAKAEAKSKVGTAPSSGAKSAVVGSSDRQWTINEEKTTSETGQSLTACLPQSFVEFERQSLGDITLTFMPEDQPWVEALSRVGLKRNVAFKGAVSNECKEPSTTTINTSIGGNFSVVSTGCSLKCRTTSWKLLGAALGIFSFAFNHSIQAAHQHVWLSKVDMVLAGKMYKEEIIREASRFLSQFDALGSQFNFGVADVVARSVLIGSSTSPLPNNVELWSKRLDSVM
;
A
#
# COMPACT_ATOMS: atom_id res chain seq x y z
N MET A 1 -24.93 26.75 -41.26
CA MET A 1 -23.53 26.30 -41.12
C MET A 1 -22.67 27.53 -40.86
N TYR A 2 -22.11 27.67 -39.66
CA TYR A 2 -21.18 28.75 -39.38
C TYR A 2 -19.80 28.35 -39.92
N LYS A 3 -19.22 29.20 -40.78
CA LYS A 3 -17.83 29.05 -41.22
C LYS A 3 -16.95 29.85 -40.28
N LEU A 4 -16.18 29.16 -39.44
CA LEU A 4 -15.13 29.77 -38.65
C LEU A 4 -13.98 30.16 -39.59
N PRO A 5 -13.59 31.44 -39.65
CA PRO A 5 -12.43 31.84 -40.43
C PRO A 5 -11.15 31.24 -39.81
N PRO A 6 -10.19 30.80 -40.63
CA PRO A 6 -8.92 30.28 -40.15
C PRO A 6 -8.19 31.36 -39.35
N LEU A 7 -7.88 31.05 -38.09
CA LEU A 7 -7.18 31.95 -37.16
C LEU A 7 -5.71 32.18 -37.55
N VAL A 8 -5.19 31.39 -38.49
CA VAL A 8 -3.82 31.48 -38.97
C VAL A 8 -3.87 31.89 -40.45
N PRO A 9 -3.24 33.02 -40.83
CA PRO A 9 -3.13 33.42 -42.23
C PRO A 9 -2.48 32.30 -43.04
N VAL A 10 -2.98 32.07 -44.26
CA VAL A 10 -2.44 31.03 -45.17
C VAL A 10 -0.97 31.31 -45.54
N ASP A 11 -0.54 32.56 -45.36
CA ASP A 11 0.78 33.06 -45.73
C ASP A 11 1.75 33.15 -44.53
N LEU A 12 1.36 32.64 -43.35
CA LEU A 12 2.21 32.68 -42.17
C LEU A 12 3.27 31.56 -42.21
N ASP A 13 4.46 31.90 -42.71
CA ASP A 13 5.66 31.06 -42.58
C ASP A 13 6.15 31.08 -41.13
N VAL A 14 5.67 30.12 -40.33
CA VAL A 14 6.09 29.95 -38.94
C VAL A 14 7.52 29.43 -38.93
N LYS A 15 8.50 30.34 -38.76
CA LYS A 15 9.89 29.98 -38.47
C LYS A 15 10.00 29.64 -36.99
N PRO A 16 10.16 28.36 -36.62
CA PRO A 16 10.32 28.00 -35.22
C PRO A 16 11.57 28.68 -34.69
N ILE A 17 11.48 29.27 -33.50
CA ILE A 17 12.65 29.79 -32.79
C ILE A 17 13.55 28.59 -32.47
N ASP A 18 14.81 28.63 -32.93
CA ASP A 18 15.80 27.54 -32.93
C ASP A 18 16.28 27.11 -31.53
N ILE A 19 15.58 27.54 -30.47
CA ILE A 19 16.02 27.40 -29.07
C ILE A 19 15.26 26.27 -28.36
N MET A 20 14.23 25.67 -28.97
CA MET A 20 13.32 24.83 -28.20
C MET A 20 13.50 23.31 -28.29
N TYR A 21 14.09 22.71 -29.34
CA TYR A 21 14.27 21.25 -29.37
C TYR A 21 15.40 20.77 -30.28
N THR A 22 16.67 21.00 -29.93
CA THR A 22 17.72 20.05 -30.31
C THR A 22 17.87 19.04 -29.18
N ILE A 23 17.08 17.96 -29.22
CA ILE A 23 17.35 16.78 -28.40
C ILE A 23 18.56 16.09 -29.04
N PRO A 24 19.70 15.93 -28.33
CA PRO A 24 20.84 15.21 -28.85
C PRO A 24 20.39 13.82 -29.29
N SER A 25 20.66 13.47 -30.55
CA SER A 25 20.33 12.15 -31.06
C SER A 25 21.14 11.09 -30.31
N TYR A 26 20.46 10.26 -29.51
CA TYR A 26 21.06 9.13 -28.78
C TYR A 26 21.69 8.05 -29.71
N HIS A 27 21.50 8.17 -31.02
CA HIS A 27 22.05 7.25 -32.03
C HIS A 27 23.03 7.94 -32.97
N GLY A 28 23.39 9.20 -32.71
CA GLY A 28 24.45 9.88 -33.45
C GLY A 28 25.81 9.32 -33.05
N THR A 29 26.40 8.46 -33.86
CA THR A 29 27.84 8.21 -33.83
C THR A 29 28.55 9.48 -34.29
N THR A 30 28.77 10.41 -33.36
CA THR A 30 29.50 11.65 -33.60
C THR A 30 30.98 11.32 -33.73
N ASN A 31 31.44 11.22 -34.97
CA ASN A 31 32.85 11.23 -35.32
C ASN A 31 33.35 12.69 -35.23
N CYS A 32 33.69 13.13 -34.02
CA CYS A 32 34.19 14.49 -33.76
C CYS A 32 35.70 14.56 -34.03
N ASN A 33 36.08 14.70 -35.30
CA ASN A 33 37.35 15.32 -35.67
C ASN A 33 37.05 16.78 -35.97
N ASN A 34 37.23 17.67 -34.99
CA ASN A 34 37.74 19.02 -35.22
C ASN A 34 38.10 19.67 -33.88
N ALA A 35 39.31 20.21 -33.87
CA ALA A 35 39.98 20.83 -32.76
C ALA A 35 39.45 22.24 -32.47
N ASP A 36 39.74 22.68 -31.26
CA ASP A 36 39.79 24.08 -30.81
C ASP A 36 38.47 24.84 -30.76
N THR A 37 37.67 24.55 -29.75
CA THR A 37 36.92 25.61 -29.06
C THR A 37 36.86 25.29 -27.57
N MET A 38 37.59 26.08 -26.77
CA MET A 38 37.53 26.03 -25.31
C MET A 38 36.10 26.37 -24.85
N CYS A 39 35.31 25.33 -24.60
CA CYS A 39 34.04 25.44 -23.91
C CYS A 39 34.32 25.29 -22.41
N ASN A 40 33.86 26.25 -21.60
CA ASN A 40 33.88 26.21 -20.14
C ASN A 40 32.90 25.13 -19.60
N GLY A 41 33.12 23.88 -19.98
CA GLY A 41 32.47 22.74 -19.36
C GLY A 41 33.06 22.54 -17.99
N LEU A 42 32.24 22.69 -16.95
CA LEU A 42 32.53 22.10 -15.64
C LEU A 42 33.04 20.67 -15.86
N PRO A 43 34.04 20.21 -15.10
CA PRO A 43 34.50 18.83 -15.21
C PRO A 43 33.28 17.95 -15.06
N GLU A 44 33.00 17.18 -16.11
CA GLU A 44 31.97 16.17 -16.16
C GLU A 44 32.41 15.07 -15.19
N GLU A 45 32.26 15.32 -13.89
CA GLU A 45 32.19 14.27 -12.89
C GLU A 45 31.09 13.36 -13.39
N THR A 46 31.54 12.23 -13.93
CA THR A 46 30.72 11.25 -14.62
C THR A 46 29.68 10.79 -13.61
N PHE A 47 28.50 11.40 -13.69
CA PHE A 47 27.39 11.12 -12.80
C PHE A 47 26.95 9.71 -13.13
N ASP A 48 27.47 8.75 -12.37
CA ASP A 48 27.13 7.35 -12.48
C ASP A 48 25.94 7.09 -11.53
N PRO A 49 24.71 7.02 -12.05
CA PRO A 49 23.53 6.79 -11.22
C PRO A 49 23.62 5.47 -10.44
N ALA A 50 24.43 4.50 -10.88
CA ALA A 50 24.66 3.27 -10.13
C ALA A 50 25.43 3.53 -8.83
N LYS A 51 26.46 4.38 -8.87
CA LYS A 51 27.24 4.78 -7.68
C LYS A 51 26.42 5.61 -6.70
N GLU A 52 25.51 6.45 -7.19
CA GLU A 52 24.61 7.22 -6.32
C GLU A 52 23.64 6.28 -5.56
N ILE A 53 23.10 5.27 -6.24
CA ILE A 53 22.25 4.25 -5.61
C ILE A 53 23.06 3.43 -4.59
N GLU A 54 24.28 3.03 -4.94
CA GLU A 54 25.18 2.30 -4.03
C GLU A 54 25.48 3.13 -2.77
N HIS A 55 25.75 4.43 -2.92
CA HIS A 55 25.98 5.32 -1.79
C HIS A 55 24.74 5.43 -0.89
N LYS A 56 23.56 5.61 -1.48
CA LYS A 56 22.28 5.64 -0.74
C LYS A 56 22.00 4.33 0.01
N GLN A 57 22.34 3.18 -0.59
CA GLN A 57 22.22 1.89 0.07
C GLN A 57 23.17 1.76 1.26
N HIS A 58 24.43 2.18 1.11
CA HIS A 58 25.40 2.19 2.20
C HIS A 58 24.98 3.10 3.36
N ASP A 59 24.47 4.30 3.06
CA ASP A 59 23.98 5.23 4.07
C ASP A 59 22.77 4.66 4.82
N LEU A 60 21.85 3.99 4.12
CA LEU A 60 20.71 3.32 4.74
C LEU A 60 21.14 2.20 5.68
N ILE A 61 22.10 1.36 5.27
CA ILE A 61 22.65 0.30 6.12
C ILE A 61 23.26 0.89 7.39
N LYS A 62 24.05 1.95 7.26
CA LYS A 62 24.67 2.65 8.40
C LYS A 62 23.62 3.24 9.35
N SER A 63 22.55 3.84 8.80
CA SER A 63 21.43 4.35 9.59
C SER A 63 20.70 3.25 10.35
N LEU A 64 20.47 2.08 9.73
CA LEU A 64 19.83 0.93 10.37
C LEU A 64 20.69 0.35 11.50
N MET A 65 22.01 0.27 11.31
CA MET A 65 22.94 -0.17 12.37
C MET A 65 22.92 0.79 13.58
N ASN A 66 22.89 2.10 13.33
CA ASN A 66 22.79 3.11 14.40
C ASN A 66 21.44 3.05 15.13
N LEU A 67 20.35 2.77 14.42
CA LEU A 67 19.05 2.59 15.05
C LEU A 67 19.03 1.35 15.94
N GLY A 68 19.62 0.24 15.48
CA GLY A 68 19.77 -0.99 16.26
C GLY A 68 20.55 -0.77 17.55
N SER A 69 21.68 -0.07 17.49
CA SER A 69 22.46 0.25 18.70
C SER A 69 21.72 1.19 19.66
N THR A 70 20.91 2.11 19.15
CA THR A 70 20.05 2.98 19.96
C THR A 70 18.97 2.18 20.70
N LEU A 71 18.35 1.23 20.01
CA LEU A 71 17.35 0.34 20.61
C LEU A 71 17.96 -0.56 21.70
N ASP A 72 19.13 -1.13 21.44
CA ASP A 72 19.85 -1.96 22.41
C ASP A 72 20.25 -1.18 23.67
N ASN A 73 20.63 0.10 23.52
CA ASN A 73 20.91 0.97 24.65
C ASN A 73 19.64 1.24 25.47
N LEU A 74 18.51 1.49 24.81
CA LEU A 74 17.23 1.74 25.48
C LEU A 74 16.75 0.49 26.25
N LEU A 75 16.90 -0.70 25.66
CA LEU A 75 16.61 -1.97 26.35
C LEU A 75 17.49 -2.17 27.58
N LYS A 76 18.81 -1.87 27.49
CA LYS A 76 19.71 -1.91 28.65
C LYS A 76 19.35 -0.89 29.73
N GLU A 77 18.88 0.30 29.35
CA GLU A 77 18.41 1.30 30.32
C GLU A 77 17.13 0.84 31.02
N MET A 78 16.19 0.21 30.30
CA MET A 78 14.99 -0.37 30.89
C MET A 78 15.30 -1.53 31.84
N GLU A 79 16.27 -2.39 31.51
CA GLU A 79 16.75 -3.45 32.40
C GLU A 79 17.36 -2.89 33.69
N LYS A 80 18.11 -1.77 33.60
CA LYS A 80 18.66 -1.08 34.78
C LYS A 80 17.58 -0.40 35.61
N ALA A 81 16.59 0.22 34.96
CA ALA A 81 15.47 0.88 35.63
C ALA A 81 14.49 -0.09 36.31
N GLY A 82 14.49 -1.37 35.91
CA GLY A 82 13.67 -2.43 36.47
C GLY A 82 14.03 -2.87 37.90
N THR A 83 15.09 -2.34 38.50
CA THR A 83 15.39 -2.55 39.93
C THR A 83 14.69 -1.47 40.77
N PHE A 84 13.37 -1.32 40.60
CA PHE A 84 12.58 -0.40 41.40
C PHE A 84 12.14 -1.12 42.68
N THR A 85 12.78 -0.78 43.80
CA THR A 85 12.39 -1.24 45.13
C THR A 85 10.95 -0.78 45.39
N LEU A 86 10.04 -1.74 45.49
CA LEU A 86 8.62 -1.50 45.67
C LEU A 86 8.38 -0.93 47.08
N VAL A 87 8.35 0.40 47.22
CA VAL A 87 7.81 1.05 48.41
C VAL A 87 6.30 1.01 48.28
N THR A 88 5.67 0.05 48.96
CA THR A 88 4.21 -0.03 49.07
C THR A 88 3.68 1.14 49.87
N SER A 89 3.24 2.20 49.19
CA SER A 89 2.33 3.18 49.78
C SER A 89 0.91 2.82 49.39
N THR A 90 0.09 2.59 50.41
CA THR A 90 -1.32 2.22 50.34
C THR A 90 -2.14 3.30 49.65
N SER A 91 -2.40 3.14 48.36
CA SER A 91 -3.65 3.63 47.77
C SER A 91 -4.00 2.74 46.58
N THR A 92 -5.20 2.19 46.67
CA THR A 92 -5.82 1.18 45.83
C THR A 92 -5.48 1.34 44.35
N CYS A 93 -4.66 0.45 43.82
CA CYS A 93 -4.48 0.27 42.38
C CYS A 93 -4.44 -1.22 42.05
N ILE A 94 -5.23 -1.52 41.02
CA ILE A 94 -5.56 -2.84 40.49
C ILE A 94 -4.26 -3.57 40.10
N ILE A 95 -4.00 -4.70 40.75
CA ILE A 95 -2.92 -5.63 40.37
C ILE A 95 -3.39 -6.42 39.16
N ILE A 96 -2.88 -6.08 37.97
CA ILE A 96 -2.86 -7.02 36.85
C ILE A 96 -1.58 -7.84 37.01
N ALA A 97 -1.72 -9.04 37.55
CA ALA A 97 -0.63 -10.01 37.64
C ALA A 97 -0.29 -10.49 36.22
N LEU A 98 0.79 -9.97 35.64
CA LEU A 98 1.46 -10.59 34.50
C LEU A 98 2.47 -11.59 35.04
N GLU A 99 2.09 -12.86 35.08
CA GLU A 99 2.99 -13.99 35.30
C GLU A 99 3.94 -14.11 34.09
N VAL A 100 5.11 -13.48 34.18
CA VAL A 100 6.21 -13.74 33.26
C VAL A 100 6.99 -14.94 33.79
N GLY A 101 6.66 -16.12 33.26
CA GLY A 101 7.37 -17.36 33.53
C GLY A 101 8.83 -17.30 33.06
N ALA A 102 9.76 -17.19 34.01
CA ALA A 102 11.19 -17.25 33.78
C ALA A 102 11.62 -18.69 33.41
N LYS A 103 11.85 -18.96 32.12
CA LYS A 103 12.53 -20.19 31.67
C LYS A 103 14.05 -19.99 31.69
N LYS A 104 14.66 -20.73 32.62
CA LYS A 104 16.09 -20.95 32.84
C LYS A 104 16.79 -21.44 31.56
N LYS A 105 17.73 -20.67 31.01
CA LYS A 105 18.61 -21.12 29.91
C LYS A 105 19.78 -21.92 30.47
N GLU A 106 19.84 -23.19 30.07
CA GLU A 106 20.94 -24.11 30.32
C GLU A 106 22.06 -23.88 29.29
N LYS A 107 23.30 -23.85 29.80
CA LYS A 107 24.51 -23.38 29.12
C LYS A 107 25.24 -24.60 28.56
N VAL A 108 25.13 -24.85 27.25
CA VAL A 108 25.92 -25.91 26.58
C VAL A 108 27.18 -25.29 25.96
N LYS A 109 28.33 -25.80 26.44
CA LYS A 109 29.70 -25.50 26.03
C LYS A 109 30.06 -26.41 24.83
N LYS A 110 30.54 -25.85 23.72
CA LYS A 110 31.27 -26.61 22.70
C LYS A 110 32.48 -25.81 22.18
N GLU A 111 33.57 -26.55 22.10
CA GLU A 111 34.93 -26.18 21.70
C GLU A 111 35.11 -25.95 20.19
N PRO A 112 36.24 -25.35 19.78
CA PRO A 112 36.49 -24.93 18.41
C PRO A 112 37.15 -26.05 17.59
N VAL A 113 36.81 -26.13 16.29
CA VAL A 113 37.58 -26.92 15.33
C VAL A 113 37.89 -26.06 14.11
N THR A 114 39.19 -25.85 13.94
CA THR A 114 39.92 -25.31 12.80
C THR A 114 39.86 -26.20 11.57
N GLY A 115 39.85 -25.62 10.37
CA GLY A 115 40.14 -26.34 9.13
C GLY A 115 39.77 -25.57 7.85
N ALA A 116 40.73 -24.80 7.34
CA ALA A 116 40.91 -24.55 5.90
C ALA A 116 42.19 -25.32 5.47
N PRO A 117 42.63 -25.35 4.20
CA PRO A 117 42.05 -24.89 2.93
C PRO A 117 42.13 -25.98 1.82
N SER A 118 41.59 -25.74 0.61
CA SER A 118 42.36 -26.00 -0.62
C SER A 118 41.73 -25.36 -1.87
N SER A 119 42.65 -25.00 -2.76
CA SER A 119 42.57 -24.26 -4.01
C SER A 119 42.59 -25.17 -5.25
N SER A 120 42.09 -24.70 -6.39
CA SER A 120 42.63 -24.82 -7.77
C SER A 120 41.53 -24.39 -8.76
N GLU A 121 41.66 -23.30 -9.54
CA GLU A 121 42.47 -23.10 -10.76
C GLU A 121 42.31 -24.22 -11.81
N ASN A 122 41.61 -23.96 -12.93
CA ASN A 122 42.28 -23.61 -14.19
C ASN A 122 41.36 -23.27 -15.38
N HIS A 123 41.96 -22.43 -16.24
CA HIS A 123 41.67 -22.01 -17.61
C HIS A 123 40.95 -23.01 -18.55
N VAL A 124 40.22 -22.51 -19.56
CA VAL A 124 40.64 -22.45 -20.99
C VAL A 124 39.62 -21.64 -21.82
N ALA A 125 40.17 -20.95 -22.83
CA ALA A 125 39.57 -19.95 -23.69
C ALA A 125 38.83 -20.50 -24.93
N ALA A 126 38.01 -19.60 -25.51
CA ALA A 126 37.79 -19.34 -26.94
C ALA A 126 37.28 -20.45 -27.88
N SER A 127 36.16 -20.18 -28.55
CA SER A 127 36.17 -19.88 -30.00
C SER A 127 34.79 -19.52 -30.54
N LYS A 128 34.77 -18.48 -31.39
CA LYS A 128 33.71 -18.11 -32.32
C LYS A 128 33.66 -19.12 -33.46
N ASN A 129 32.47 -19.51 -33.94
CA ASN A 129 32.02 -19.17 -35.29
C ASN A 129 30.65 -19.76 -35.64
N ASP A 130 29.89 -18.92 -36.36
CA ASP A 130 28.68 -19.19 -37.08
C ASP A 130 28.74 -20.41 -38.01
N THR A 131 27.69 -21.23 -38.06
CA THR A 131 27.07 -21.61 -39.35
C THR A 131 25.63 -22.16 -39.19
N LYS A 132 24.66 -21.27 -39.36
CA LYS A 132 23.55 -21.36 -40.32
C LYS A 132 23.24 -22.76 -40.92
N LYS A 133 22.46 -23.60 -40.21
CA LYS A 133 21.52 -24.61 -40.79
C LYS A 133 20.78 -25.33 -39.66
N ASP A 134 19.55 -24.90 -39.36
CA ASP A 134 18.44 -25.78 -38.94
C ASP A 134 17.25 -24.93 -38.46
N LYS A 135 16.37 -24.55 -39.40
CA LYS A 135 15.14 -23.81 -39.10
C LYS A 135 13.87 -24.61 -39.44
N GLU A 136 13.97 -25.90 -39.75
CA GLU A 136 12.79 -26.75 -40.03
C GLU A 136 12.64 -27.97 -39.11
N ALA A 137 13.66 -28.41 -38.36
CA ALA A 137 13.51 -29.49 -37.37
C ALA A 137 12.96 -29.05 -36.00
N LYS A 138 12.78 -27.73 -35.75
CA LYS A 138 12.37 -27.18 -34.43
C LYS A 138 10.87 -26.95 -34.28
N LYS A 139 10.06 -27.19 -35.32
CA LYS A 139 8.60 -26.97 -35.30
C LYS A 139 7.77 -28.24 -35.05
N GLU A 140 8.39 -29.42 -35.13
CA GLU A 140 7.69 -30.71 -34.98
C GLU A 140 7.87 -31.36 -33.59
N ALA A 141 8.99 -31.10 -32.91
CA ALA A 141 9.20 -31.51 -31.51
C ALA A 141 8.35 -30.72 -30.47
N ARG A 142 7.74 -29.60 -30.87
CA ARG A 142 6.93 -28.74 -29.97
C ARG A 142 5.43 -29.06 -29.96
N LYS A 143 4.99 -30.04 -30.75
CA LYS A 143 3.58 -30.50 -30.79
C LYS A 143 3.34 -31.79 -29.99
N ALA A 144 4.37 -32.61 -29.78
CA ALA A 144 4.27 -33.84 -28.98
C ALA A 144 4.26 -33.60 -27.45
N ALA A 145 5.00 -32.60 -26.96
CA ALA A 145 5.08 -32.31 -25.51
C ALA A 145 3.82 -31.65 -24.91
N LYS A 146 2.82 -31.26 -25.73
CA LYS A 146 1.57 -30.64 -25.25
C LYS A 146 0.39 -31.62 -25.16
N ALA A 147 0.56 -32.85 -25.64
CA ALA A 147 -0.47 -33.89 -25.58
C ALA A 147 -0.36 -34.78 -24.32
N GLU A 148 0.78 -34.80 -23.63
CA GLU A 148 1.02 -35.69 -22.48
C GLU A 148 0.73 -35.04 -21.11
N ALA A 149 0.46 -33.73 -21.07
CA ALA A 149 0.13 -33.00 -19.83
C ALA A 149 -1.38 -32.97 -19.48
N LYS A 150 -2.22 -33.75 -20.18
CA LYS A 150 -3.69 -33.76 -19.99
C LYS A 150 -4.28 -35.10 -19.50
N SER A 151 -3.47 -36.11 -19.14
CA SER A 151 -3.98 -37.45 -18.76
C SER A 151 -3.65 -37.93 -17.34
N LYS A 152 -3.40 -37.04 -16.37
CA LYS A 152 -3.28 -37.45 -14.96
C LYS A 152 -4.15 -36.60 -14.03
N VAL A 153 -5.45 -36.90 -14.06
CA VAL A 153 -6.39 -36.69 -12.95
C VAL A 153 -6.92 -38.07 -12.58
N GLY A 154 -6.67 -38.52 -11.34
CA GLY A 154 -7.21 -39.79 -10.84
C GLY A 154 -6.50 -40.37 -9.60
N THR A 155 -6.93 -39.89 -8.42
CA THR A 155 -7.20 -40.67 -7.18
C THR A 155 -6.05 -41.18 -6.26
N ALA A 156 -6.27 -40.93 -4.95
CA ALA A 156 -5.50 -41.13 -3.70
C ALA A 156 -5.13 -42.62 -3.36
N PRO A 157 -4.40 -43.02 -2.26
CA PRO A 157 -4.20 -42.36 -0.94
C PRO A 157 -2.86 -42.57 -0.12
N SER A 158 -2.82 -41.90 1.04
CA SER A 158 -2.19 -42.26 2.34
C SER A 158 -0.68 -42.13 2.64
N SER A 159 -0.44 -41.51 3.81
CA SER A 159 0.59 -41.74 4.84
C SER A 159 2.08 -41.55 4.52
N GLY A 160 2.72 -40.68 5.29
CA GLY A 160 4.17 -40.65 5.43
C GLY A 160 4.66 -39.41 6.16
N ALA A 161 4.76 -39.50 7.48
CA ALA A 161 5.42 -38.51 8.33
C ALA A 161 6.82 -38.19 7.79
N LYS A 162 7.12 -36.90 7.60
CA LYS A 162 8.49 -36.44 7.32
C LYS A 162 8.90 -35.35 8.29
N SER A 163 10.04 -35.64 8.90
CA SER A 163 10.76 -34.90 9.90
C SER A 163 11.05 -33.46 9.48
N ALA A 164 10.86 -32.53 10.42
CA ALA A 164 11.20 -31.12 10.25
C ALA A 164 12.71 -30.93 10.32
N VAL A 165 13.33 -30.69 9.16
CA VAL A 165 14.67 -30.09 9.08
C VAL A 165 14.47 -28.58 9.06
N VAL A 166 14.74 -27.94 10.20
CA VAL A 166 14.82 -26.48 10.31
C VAL A 166 16.15 -26.05 9.67
N GLY A 167 16.11 -25.89 8.35
CA GLY A 167 17.14 -25.17 7.59
C GLY A 167 16.78 -23.69 7.55
N SER A 168 17.75 -22.83 7.83
CA SER A 168 17.66 -21.38 7.67
C SER A 168 17.31 -21.04 6.22
N SER A 169 16.02 -20.87 5.93
CA SER A 169 15.56 -20.47 4.61
C SER A 169 15.87 -18.99 4.42
N ASP A 170 16.73 -18.70 3.46
CA ASP A 170 16.73 -17.42 2.73
C ASP A 170 15.27 -17.05 2.45
N ARG A 171 14.78 -15.99 3.09
CA ARG A 171 13.41 -15.51 2.91
C ARG A 171 13.33 -14.83 1.55
N GLN A 172 13.10 -15.64 0.51
CA GLN A 172 12.78 -15.15 -0.81
C GLN A 172 11.43 -14.41 -0.74
N TRP A 173 11.46 -13.11 -0.98
CA TRP A 173 10.24 -12.31 -1.07
C TRP A 173 9.47 -12.74 -2.33
N THR A 174 8.27 -13.30 -2.14
CA THR A 174 7.35 -13.56 -3.25
C THR A 174 6.41 -12.37 -3.37
N ILE A 175 6.51 -11.63 -4.47
CA ILE A 175 5.54 -10.60 -4.83
C ILE A 175 4.35 -11.33 -5.44
N ASN A 176 3.28 -11.49 -4.66
CA ASN A 176 2.01 -11.94 -5.19
C ASN A 176 1.31 -10.74 -5.83
N GLU A 177 1.33 -10.65 -7.16
CA GLU A 177 0.44 -9.74 -7.87
C GLU A 177 -1.00 -10.22 -7.66
N GLU A 178 -1.80 -9.43 -6.96
CA GLU A 178 -3.22 -9.68 -6.73
C GLU A 178 -4.00 -9.42 -8.03
N LYS A 179 -3.86 -10.32 -9.01
CA LYS A 179 -4.68 -10.31 -10.23
C LYS A 179 -6.06 -10.84 -9.87
N THR A 180 -7.00 -9.93 -9.66
CA THR A 180 -8.40 -10.20 -9.30
C THR A 180 -9.17 -10.95 -10.39
N THR A 181 -8.73 -10.93 -11.65
CA THR A 181 -9.40 -11.65 -12.73
C THR A 181 -8.41 -12.49 -13.55
N SER A 182 -8.69 -13.79 -13.64
CA SER A 182 -8.07 -14.70 -14.62
C SER A 182 -8.74 -14.61 -15.99
N GLU A 183 -9.77 -13.75 -16.13
CA GLU A 183 -10.49 -13.52 -17.38
C GLU A 183 -9.59 -12.85 -18.41
N THR A 184 -9.14 -13.66 -19.36
CA THR A 184 -8.32 -13.24 -20.49
C THR A 184 -9.18 -12.38 -21.42
N GLY A 185 -9.14 -11.05 -21.26
CA GLY A 185 -9.89 -10.11 -22.12
C GLY A 185 -10.28 -8.78 -21.45
N GLN A 186 -10.22 -8.68 -20.13
CA GLN A 186 -10.44 -7.42 -19.40
C GLN A 186 -9.10 -6.72 -19.15
N SER A 187 -8.49 -6.19 -20.20
CA SER A 187 -7.20 -5.47 -20.06
C SER A 187 -7.35 -4.07 -19.45
N LEU A 188 -8.58 -3.56 -19.31
CA LEU A 188 -8.86 -2.24 -18.76
C LEU A 188 -9.61 -2.37 -17.42
N THR A 189 -8.94 -1.99 -16.33
CA THR A 189 -9.47 -1.98 -14.96
C THR A 189 -10.74 -1.15 -14.84
N ALA A 190 -10.86 -0.11 -15.68
CA ALA A 190 -12.05 0.74 -15.80
C ALA A 190 -13.34 -0.01 -16.18
N CYS A 191 -13.25 -1.22 -16.73
CA CYS A 191 -14.40 -2.05 -17.10
C CYS A 191 -14.79 -3.06 -16.01
N LEU A 192 -14.03 -3.15 -14.92
CA LEU A 192 -14.37 -4.04 -13.81
C LEU A 192 -15.55 -3.45 -13.02
N PRO A 193 -16.53 -4.29 -12.61
CA PRO A 193 -17.56 -3.87 -11.69
C PRO A 193 -16.94 -3.30 -10.43
N GLN A 194 -17.34 -2.09 -10.07
CA GLN A 194 -16.86 -1.43 -8.87
C GLN A 194 -17.51 -2.09 -7.65
N SER A 195 -16.74 -2.33 -6.61
CA SER A 195 -17.23 -2.91 -5.36
C SER A 195 -16.47 -2.36 -4.16
N PHE A 196 -17.06 -2.55 -2.99
CA PHE A 196 -16.34 -2.36 -1.74
C PHE A 196 -15.42 -3.54 -1.48
N VAL A 197 -14.30 -3.27 -0.83
CA VAL A 197 -13.43 -4.35 -0.31
C VAL A 197 -14.24 -5.22 0.64
N GLU A 198 -14.00 -6.54 0.61
CA GLU A 198 -14.66 -7.51 1.48
C GLU A 198 -13.65 -8.17 2.40
N PHE A 199 -13.41 -7.53 3.55
CA PHE A 199 -12.63 -8.12 4.62
C PHE A 199 -13.52 -8.89 5.60
N GLU A 200 -12.87 -9.76 6.39
CA GLU A 200 -13.50 -10.38 7.56
C GLU A 200 -13.99 -9.29 8.51
N ARG A 201 -15.30 -9.28 8.77
CA ARG A 201 -15.95 -8.31 9.66
C ARG A 201 -15.57 -8.60 11.11
N GLN A 202 -15.12 -7.58 11.82
CA GLN A 202 -14.81 -7.71 13.25
C GLN A 202 -16.07 -7.53 14.08
N SER A 203 -16.37 -8.51 14.93
CA SER A 203 -17.48 -8.44 15.90
C SER A 203 -17.08 -7.58 17.09
N LEU A 204 -17.47 -6.30 17.06
CA LEU A 204 -17.08 -5.33 18.10
C LEU A 204 -18.13 -5.14 19.19
N GLY A 205 -19.31 -5.75 19.07
CA GLY A 205 -20.41 -5.58 20.01
C GLY A 205 -21.06 -4.21 19.89
N ASP A 206 -21.47 -3.62 21.01
CA ASP A 206 -22.08 -2.30 21.04
C ASP A 206 -21.01 -1.19 21.07
N ILE A 207 -21.02 -0.35 20.04
CA ILE A 207 -20.14 0.82 19.91
C ILE A 207 -20.98 2.08 20.14
N THR A 208 -20.51 2.99 20.98
CA THR A 208 -21.12 4.31 21.13
C THR A 208 -20.26 5.36 20.43
N LEU A 209 -20.80 6.00 19.40
CA LEU A 209 -20.20 7.09 18.63
C LEU A 209 -20.87 8.41 19.00
N THR A 210 -20.13 9.28 19.68
CA THR A 210 -20.47 10.68 19.86
C THR A 210 -19.72 11.49 18.82
N PHE A 211 -20.42 12.28 18.00
CA PHE A 211 -19.82 13.03 16.90
C PHE A 211 -20.29 14.49 16.88
N MET A 212 -19.51 15.38 16.29
CA MET A 212 -19.83 16.80 16.18
C MET A 212 -20.67 17.06 14.91
N PRO A 213 -21.37 18.20 14.79
CA PRO A 213 -22.18 18.48 13.60
C PRO A 213 -21.40 18.38 12.27
N GLU A 214 -20.13 18.77 12.25
CA GLU A 214 -19.29 18.66 11.03
C GLU A 214 -19.02 17.20 10.60
N ASP A 215 -19.15 16.25 11.53
CA ASP A 215 -18.91 14.83 11.30
C ASP A 215 -20.12 14.11 10.70
N GLN A 216 -21.31 14.71 10.81
CA GLN A 216 -22.57 14.10 10.37
C GLN A 216 -22.53 13.52 8.94
N PRO A 217 -21.97 14.20 7.92
CA PRO A 217 -22.02 13.70 6.54
C PRO A 217 -21.32 12.34 6.37
N TRP A 218 -20.19 12.12 7.03
CA TRP A 218 -19.49 10.84 6.91
C TRP A 218 -20.13 9.75 7.78
N VAL A 219 -20.78 10.11 8.90
CA VAL A 219 -21.55 9.15 9.71
C VAL A 219 -22.75 8.63 8.94
N GLU A 220 -23.49 9.49 8.26
CA GLU A 220 -24.61 9.10 7.38
C GLU A 220 -24.14 8.24 6.20
N ALA A 221 -22.98 8.55 5.62
CA ALA A 221 -22.41 7.73 4.57
C ALA A 221 -22.06 6.32 5.05
N LEU A 222 -21.44 6.20 6.23
CA LEU A 222 -21.16 4.89 6.83
C LEU A 222 -22.43 4.14 7.23
N SER A 223 -23.50 4.83 7.63
CA SER A 223 -24.77 4.16 7.96
C SER A 223 -25.44 3.53 6.73
N ARG A 224 -25.33 4.15 5.55
CA ARG A 224 -25.76 3.57 4.26
C ARG A 224 -24.96 2.32 3.91
N VAL A 225 -23.64 2.36 4.07
CA VAL A 225 -22.79 1.16 3.89
C VAL A 225 -23.13 0.09 4.91
N GLY A 226 -23.40 0.49 6.16
CA GLY A 226 -23.84 -0.40 7.24
C GLY A 226 -25.11 -1.15 6.91
N LEU A 227 -26.07 -0.51 6.24
CA LEU A 227 -27.31 -1.17 5.79
C LEU A 227 -27.01 -2.35 4.87
N LYS A 228 -26.10 -2.19 3.89
CA LYS A 228 -25.69 -3.26 2.96
C LYS A 228 -24.83 -4.34 3.63
N ARG A 229 -24.14 -3.99 4.73
CA ARG A 229 -23.23 -4.88 5.47
C ARG A 229 -23.85 -5.47 6.74
N ASN A 230 -25.15 -5.30 6.95
CA ASN A 230 -25.89 -5.76 8.13
C ASN A 230 -25.30 -5.23 9.45
N VAL A 231 -24.89 -3.96 9.49
CA VAL A 231 -24.45 -3.27 10.71
C VAL A 231 -25.47 -2.19 11.04
N ALA A 232 -26.11 -2.32 12.21
CA ALA A 232 -27.14 -1.38 12.63
C ALA A 232 -26.52 -0.09 13.15
N PHE A 233 -27.04 1.04 12.66
CA PHE A 233 -26.83 2.36 13.23
C PHE A 233 -28.12 2.77 13.95
N LYS A 234 -28.02 3.25 15.18
CA LYS A 234 -29.15 3.69 16.02
C LYS A 234 -28.85 5.06 16.61
N GLY A 235 -29.87 5.86 16.92
CA GLY A 235 -29.71 7.17 17.58
C GLY A 235 -29.82 8.35 16.61
N ALA A 236 -28.89 9.30 16.68
CA ALA A 236 -28.93 10.52 15.87
C ALA A 236 -28.86 10.25 14.36
N VAL A 237 -28.13 9.21 13.97
CA VAL A 237 -28.14 8.62 12.62
C VAL A 237 -28.59 7.17 12.78
N SER A 238 -29.64 6.79 12.04
CA SER A 238 -30.18 5.43 12.07
C SER A 238 -30.34 4.84 10.67
N ASN A 239 -30.21 3.52 10.57
CA ASN A 239 -30.54 2.78 9.36
C ASN A 239 -31.58 1.67 9.64
N GLU A 240 -32.31 1.26 8.60
CA GLU A 240 -33.37 0.23 8.70
C GLU A 240 -32.80 -1.19 8.59
N CYS A 241 -31.79 -1.51 9.39
CA CYS A 241 -31.17 -2.84 9.38
C CYS A 241 -32.09 -3.88 10.04
N LYS A 242 -32.68 -4.78 9.24
CA LYS A 242 -33.63 -5.81 9.72
C LYS A 242 -32.96 -6.93 10.50
N GLU A 243 -31.76 -7.33 10.08
CA GLU A 243 -31.00 -8.43 10.68
C GLU A 243 -29.60 -7.92 11.04
N PRO A 244 -29.46 -7.17 12.16
CA PRO A 244 -28.17 -6.68 12.58
C PRO A 244 -27.25 -7.86 12.89
N SER A 245 -26.03 -7.77 12.36
CA SER A 245 -24.91 -8.57 12.84
C SER A 245 -24.64 -8.30 14.33
N THR A 246 -23.63 -8.96 14.89
CA THR A 246 -23.24 -8.80 16.30
C THR A 246 -22.79 -7.39 16.68
N THR A 247 -22.64 -6.47 15.71
CA THR A 247 -22.16 -5.11 15.95
C THR A 247 -23.29 -4.08 15.74
N THR A 248 -23.56 -3.28 16.77
CA THR A 248 -24.50 -2.14 16.72
C THR A 248 -23.75 -0.85 17.04
N ILE A 249 -23.97 0.20 16.25
CA ILE A 249 -23.37 1.52 16.44
C ILE A 249 -24.45 2.49 16.93
N ASN A 250 -24.38 2.85 18.20
CA ASN A 250 -25.22 3.86 18.83
C ASN A 250 -24.60 5.23 18.61
N THR A 251 -25.30 6.11 17.91
CA THR A 251 -24.82 7.41 17.47
C THR A 251 -25.51 8.54 18.25
N SER A 252 -24.74 9.55 18.65
CA SER A 252 -25.26 10.76 19.30
C SER A 252 -24.48 11.98 18.85
N ILE A 253 -25.17 13.12 18.75
CA ILE A 253 -24.52 14.41 18.48
C ILE A 253 -24.06 14.98 19.83
N GLY A 254 -22.80 15.40 19.91
CA GLY A 254 -22.22 15.98 21.12
C GLY A 254 -21.19 17.08 20.82
N GLY A 255 -20.75 17.77 21.87
CA GLY A 255 -19.76 18.84 21.75
C GLY A 255 -18.31 18.37 21.56
N ASN A 256 -18.05 17.07 21.70
CA ASN A 256 -16.74 16.47 21.49
C ASN A 256 -16.88 15.14 20.74
N PHE A 257 -15.92 14.85 19.86
CA PHE A 257 -15.82 13.57 19.18
C PHE A 257 -15.31 12.47 20.13
N SER A 258 -16.01 11.33 20.20
CA SER A 258 -15.53 10.14 20.91
C SER A 258 -16.19 8.86 20.40
N VAL A 259 -15.43 7.78 20.33
CA VAL A 259 -15.94 6.41 20.12
C VAL A 259 -15.61 5.55 21.34
N VAL A 260 -16.61 4.88 21.89
CA VAL A 260 -16.46 3.98 23.04
C VAL A 260 -16.82 2.56 22.60
N SER A 261 -15.91 1.61 22.81
CA SER A 261 -16.09 0.18 22.53
C SER A 261 -15.40 -0.62 23.62
N THR A 262 -16.10 -1.57 24.26
CA THR A 262 -15.53 -2.59 25.18
C THR A 262 -14.42 -2.06 26.11
N GLY A 263 -14.70 -0.99 26.87
CA GLY A 263 -13.76 -0.42 27.85
C GLY A 263 -12.65 0.47 27.27
N CYS A 264 -12.61 0.67 25.95
CA CYS A 264 -11.72 1.61 25.28
C CYS A 264 -12.49 2.87 24.85
N SER A 265 -11.87 4.04 25.00
CA SER A 265 -12.39 5.32 24.51
C SER A 265 -11.39 5.93 23.53
N LEU A 266 -11.81 6.11 22.28
CA LEU A 266 -11.06 6.70 21.19
C LEU A 266 -11.51 8.14 20.97
N LYS A 267 -10.56 9.08 21.00
CA LYS A 267 -10.80 10.51 20.70
C LYS A 267 -10.27 10.94 19.33
N CYS A 268 -9.60 10.04 18.61
CA CYS A 268 -9.00 10.31 17.31
C CYS A 268 -9.92 9.81 16.18
N ARG A 269 -10.36 10.71 15.29
CA ARG A 269 -11.22 10.37 14.15
C ARG A 269 -10.61 9.29 13.27
N THR A 270 -9.33 9.43 12.95
CA THR A 270 -8.64 8.48 12.07
C THR A 270 -8.68 7.05 12.60
N THR A 271 -8.47 6.86 13.91
CA THR A 271 -8.56 5.52 14.53
C THR A 271 -10.01 5.03 14.59
N SER A 272 -10.94 5.93 14.91
CA SER A 272 -12.37 5.61 14.92
C SER A 272 -12.88 5.18 13.54
N TRP A 273 -12.50 5.86 12.45
CA TRP A 273 -12.86 5.47 11.09
C TRP A 273 -12.32 4.07 10.74
N LYS A 274 -11.08 3.75 11.13
CA LYS A 274 -10.53 2.41 10.93
C LYS A 274 -11.30 1.34 11.71
N LEU A 275 -11.65 1.63 12.97
CA LEU A 275 -12.45 0.72 13.81
C LEU A 275 -13.84 0.48 13.21
N LEU A 276 -14.54 1.54 12.80
CA LEU A 276 -15.86 1.45 12.16
C LEU A 276 -15.75 0.76 10.79
N GLY A 277 -14.70 1.04 10.02
CA GLY A 277 -14.40 0.36 8.77
C GLY A 277 -14.17 -1.15 8.95
N ALA A 278 -13.54 -1.57 10.06
CA ALA A 278 -13.32 -2.97 10.39
C ALA A 278 -14.63 -3.67 10.81
N ALA A 279 -15.52 -2.99 11.53
CA ALA A 279 -16.87 -3.50 11.78
C ALA A 279 -17.67 -3.69 10.49
N LEU A 280 -17.51 -2.76 9.54
CA LEU A 280 -18.17 -2.80 8.24
C LEU A 280 -17.53 -3.77 7.23
N GLY A 281 -16.33 -4.29 7.52
CA GLY A 281 -15.57 -5.16 6.61
C GLY A 281 -14.95 -4.43 5.41
N ILE A 282 -14.77 -3.10 5.49
CA ILE A 282 -14.15 -2.26 4.44
C ILE A 282 -12.77 -1.70 4.86
N PHE A 283 -12.29 -2.10 6.04
CA PHE A 283 -10.93 -1.90 6.53
C PHE A 283 -10.44 -3.18 7.24
N SER A 284 -9.15 -3.47 7.17
CA SER A 284 -8.56 -4.62 7.88
C SER A 284 -7.27 -4.21 8.60
N PHE A 285 -7.10 -4.75 9.81
CA PHE A 285 -5.87 -4.66 10.59
C PHE A 285 -4.92 -5.84 10.35
N ALA A 286 -5.31 -6.79 9.50
CA ALA A 286 -4.49 -7.97 9.25
C ALA A 286 -3.23 -7.61 8.43
N PHE A 287 -2.12 -8.27 8.76
CA PHE A 287 -0.80 -7.95 8.20
C PHE A 287 -0.72 -8.11 6.67
N ASN A 288 -1.46 -9.07 6.12
CA ASN A 288 -1.58 -9.30 4.67
C ASN A 288 -2.21 -8.13 3.91
N HIS A 289 -2.90 -7.22 4.61
CA HIS A 289 -3.51 -6.02 4.03
C HIS A 289 -2.82 -4.73 4.47
N SER A 290 -1.61 -4.82 5.02
CA SER A 290 -0.86 -3.66 5.57
C SER A 290 -0.64 -2.54 4.55
N ILE A 291 -0.35 -2.86 3.29
CA ILE A 291 -0.16 -1.87 2.23
C ILE A 291 -1.46 -1.09 2.00
N GLN A 292 -2.57 -1.79 1.81
CA GLN A 292 -3.88 -1.17 1.63
C GLN A 292 -4.31 -0.35 2.85
N ALA A 293 -4.06 -0.87 4.06
CA ALA A 293 -4.30 -0.15 5.31
C ALA A 293 -3.47 1.14 5.42
N ALA A 294 -2.22 1.12 4.95
CA ALA A 294 -1.36 2.29 4.90
C ALA A 294 -1.87 3.35 3.91
N HIS A 295 -2.28 2.95 2.71
CA HIS A 295 -2.88 3.87 1.74
C HIS A 295 -4.16 4.51 2.27
N GLN A 296 -5.07 3.71 2.85
CA GLN A 296 -6.27 4.23 3.49
C GLN A 296 -5.92 5.20 4.63
N HIS A 297 -4.91 4.89 5.44
CA HIS A 297 -4.49 5.77 6.52
C HIS A 297 -4.03 7.15 6.03
N VAL A 298 -3.26 7.22 4.93
CA VAL A 298 -2.78 8.50 4.37
C VAL A 298 -3.96 9.40 4.01
N TRP A 299 -4.97 8.86 3.32
CA TRP A 299 -6.16 9.63 2.95
C TRP A 299 -7.02 10.03 4.14
N LEU A 300 -7.25 9.12 5.09
CA LEU A 300 -7.97 9.44 6.32
C LEU A 300 -7.27 10.58 7.09
N SER A 301 -5.94 10.53 7.25
CA SER A 301 -5.19 11.59 7.94
C SER A 301 -5.35 12.95 7.24
N LYS A 302 -5.38 12.99 5.91
CA LYS A 302 -5.61 14.22 5.14
C LYS A 302 -7.02 14.76 5.35
N VAL A 303 -8.03 13.90 5.35
CA VAL A 303 -9.42 14.30 5.61
C VAL A 303 -9.57 14.82 7.04
N ASP A 304 -8.90 14.22 8.02
CA ASP A 304 -8.87 14.74 9.40
C ASP A 304 -8.22 16.12 9.49
N MET A 305 -7.14 16.36 8.74
CA MET A 305 -6.54 17.72 8.65
C MET A 305 -7.50 18.75 8.07
N VAL A 306 -8.34 18.37 7.10
CA VAL A 306 -9.40 19.23 6.56
C VAL A 306 -10.47 19.52 7.61
N LEU A 307 -10.96 18.50 8.32
CA LEU A 307 -11.93 18.69 9.41
C LEU A 307 -11.38 19.53 10.56
N ALA A 308 -10.08 19.42 10.84
CA ALA A 308 -9.39 20.24 11.83
C ALA A 308 -9.11 21.68 11.37
N GLY A 309 -9.50 22.06 10.14
CA GLY A 309 -9.23 23.38 9.58
C GLY A 309 -7.75 23.65 9.29
N LYS A 310 -6.91 22.60 9.24
CA LYS A 310 -5.47 22.68 9.00
C LYS A 310 -5.10 22.61 7.53
N MET A 311 -6.03 22.22 6.67
CA MET A 311 -5.82 22.05 5.23
C MET A 311 -7.09 22.40 4.46
N TYR A 312 -6.92 22.96 3.26
CA TYR A 312 -8.03 23.34 2.39
C TYR A 312 -8.58 22.13 1.62
N LYS A 313 -9.90 22.10 1.39
CA LYS A 313 -10.56 21.00 0.67
C LYS A 313 -10.04 20.87 -0.76
N GLU A 314 -9.84 22.00 -1.43
CA GLU A 314 -9.42 22.11 -2.83
C GLU A 314 -8.03 21.51 -3.05
N GLU A 315 -7.14 21.66 -2.07
CA GLU A 315 -5.79 21.09 -2.12
C GLU A 315 -5.85 19.56 -2.14
N ILE A 316 -6.65 18.97 -1.24
CA ILE A 316 -6.84 17.52 -1.19
C ILE A 316 -7.60 17.00 -2.41
N ILE A 317 -8.59 17.73 -2.92
CA ILE A 317 -9.30 17.36 -4.16
C ILE A 317 -8.34 17.32 -5.35
N ARG A 318 -7.42 18.29 -5.47
CA ARG A 318 -6.41 18.30 -6.52
C ARG A 318 -5.46 17.11 -6.41
N GLU A 319 -5.06 16.76 -5.19
CA GLU A 319 -4.22 15.59 -4.97
C GLU A 319 -4.96 14.29 -5.27
N ALA A 320 -6.21 14.16 -4.83
CA ALA A 320 -7.09 13.04 -5.15
C ALA A 320 -7.24 12.89 -6.67
N SER A 321 -7.42 13.99 -7.41
CA SER A 321 -7.52 13.94 -8.87
C SER A 321 -6.27 13.38 -9.55
N ARG A 322 -5.07 13.67 -9.02
CA ARG A 322 -3.80 13.13 -9.54
C ARG A 322 -3.64 11.66 -9.17
N PHE A 323 -4.03 11.28 -7.96
CA PHE A 323 -3.99 9.88 -7.54
C PHE A 323 -4.97 9.02 -8.33
N LEU A 324 -6.21 9.50 -8.48
CA LEU A 324 -7.29 8.84 -9.22
C LEU A 324 -7.08 8.82 -10.74
N SER A 325 -6.02 9.46 -11.26
CA SER A 325 -5.63 9.24 -12.66
C SER A 325 -4.89 7.91 -12.86
N GLN A 326 -4.45 7.27 -11.78
CA GLN A 326 -3.67 6.03 -11.79
C GLN A 326 -4.43 4.87 -11.13
N PHE A 327 -5.35 5.17 -10.21
CA PHE A 327 -6.08 4.19 -9.41
C PHE A 327 -7.59 4.48 -9.46
N ASP A 328 -8.40 3.43 -9.36
CA ASP A 328 -9.87 3.59 -9.39
C ASP A 328 -10.46 3.98 -8.02
N ALA A 329 -9.69 3.78 -6.93
CA ALA A 329 -10.06 4.14 -5.55
C ALA A 329 -8.89 4.84 -4.82
N LEU A 330 -9.18 5.52 -3.71
CA LEU A 330 -8.17 6.18 -2.88
C LEU A 330 -7.43 5.19 -1.96
N GLY A 331 -8.17 4.22 -1.43
CA GLY A 331 -7.65 3.24 -0.46
C GLY A 331 -6.99 2.01 -1.06
N SER A 332 -7.19 1.74 -2.34
CA SER A 332 -6.68 0.57 -3.05
C SER A 332 -6.63 0.85 -4.55
N GLN A 333 -6.15 -0.12 -5.33
CA GLN A 333 -6.11 0.03 -6.79
C GLN A 333 -7.50 -0.02 -7.44
N PHE A 334 -8.44 -0.80 -6.87
CA PHE A 334 -9.69 -1.18 -7.56
C PHE A 334 -10.95 -1.04 -6.69
N ASN A 335 -10.83 -1.32 -5.40
CA ASN A 335 -11.99 -1.48 -4.51
C ASN A 335 -12.09 -0.31 -3.53
N PHE A 336 -13.33 0.11 -3.25
CA PHE A 336 -13.57 1.18 -2.30
C PHE A 336 -13.38 0.71 -0.86
N GLY A 337 -12.67 1.50 -0.06
CA GLY A 337 -12.47 1.28 1.37
C GLY A 337 -13.15 2.35 2.23
N VAL A 338 -12.86 2.34 3.54
CA VAL A 338 -13.36 3.39 4.45
C VAL A 338 -12.83 4.77 4.10
N ALA A 339 -11.60 4.86 3.59
CA ALA A 339 -11.01 6.11 3.13
C ALA A 339 -11.86 6.76 2.03
N ASP A 340 -12.39 5.97 1.09
CA ASP A 340 -13.18 6.47 -0.01
C ASP A 340 -14.52 7.07 0.46
N VAL A 341 -15.22 6.34 1.33
CA VAL A 341 -16.50 6.77 1.91
C VAL A 341 -16.34 8.08 2.69
N VAL A 342 -15.33 8.14 3.56
CA VAL A 342 -15.06 9.31 4.39
C VAL A 342 -14.61 10.50 3.54
N ALA A 343 -13.68 10.31 2.61
CA ALA A 343 -13.18 11.37 1.75
C ALA A 343 -14.30 11.96 0.87
N ARG A 344 -15.13 11.14 0.23
CA ARG A 344 -16.25 11.62 -0.59
C ARG A 344 -17.24 12.42 0.24
N SER A 345 -17.52 11.98 1.45
CA SER A 345 -18.51 12.62 2.32
C SER A 345 -18.02 13.98 2.85
N VAL A 346 -16.74 14.10 3.18
CA VAL A 346 -16.18 15.33 3.78
C VAL A 346 -15.75 16.35 2.72
N LEU A 347 -15.07 15.89 1.67
CA LEU A 347 -14.46 16.77 0.66
C LEU A 347 -15.49 17.28 -0.35
N ILE A 348 -16.37 16.39 -0.80
CA ILE A 348 -17.39 16.70 -1.81
C ILE A 348 -18.73 16.99 -1.11
N GLY A 349 -19.16 16.11 -0.20
CA GLY A 349 -20.44 16.26 0.47
C GLY A 349 -21.60 16.34 -0.52
N SER A 350 -22.49 17.31 -0.33
CA SER A 350 -23.61 17.61 -1.23
C SER A 350 -23.34 18.81 -2.15
N SER A 351 -22.10 19.29 -2.23
CA SER A 351 -21.80 20.47 -3.02
C SER A 351 -21.93 20.20 -4.52
N THR A 352 -22.47 21.16 -5.26
CA THR A 352 -22.52 21.16 -6.73
C THR A 352 -21.32 21.88 -7.33
N SER A 353 -20.24 22.05 -6.55
CA SER A 353 -19.01 22.69 -7.02
C SER A 353 -18.40 21.88 -8.17
N PRO A 354 -17.86 22.52 -9.21
CA PRO A 354 -17.20 21.80 -10.30
C PRO A 354 -16.03 20.98 -9.74
N LEU A 355 -16.03 19.68 -10.04
CA LEU A 355 -14.99 18.74 -9.61
C LEU A 355 -14.05 18.42 -10.78
N PRO A 356 -12.77 18.10 -10.52
CA PRO A 356 -11.92 17.49 -11.52
C PRO A 356 -12.53 16.18 -12.04
N ASN A 357 -12.40 15.90 -13.34
CA ASN A 357 -13.04 14.76 -14.00
C ASN A 357 -12.81 13.41 -13.29
N ASN A 358 -11.59 13.16 -12.81
CA ASN A 358 -11.26 11.91 -12.10
C ASN A 358 -11.99 11.80 -10.75
N VAL A 359 -12.12 12.91 -10.02
CA VAL A 359 -12.83 12.96 -8.73
C VAL A 359 -14.33 12.84 -8.94
N GLU A 360 -14.87 13.49 -9.97
CA GLU A 360 -16.28 13.36 -10.33
C GLU A 360 -16.63 11.92 -10.71
N LEU A 361 -15.82 11.28 -11.57
CA LEU A 361 -16.01 9.90 -11.99
C LEU A 361 -15.94 8.94 -10.79
N TRP A 362 -14.90 9.08 -9.95
CA TRP A 362 -14.75 8.30 -8.72
C TRP A 362 -15.95 8.47 -7.78
N SER A 363 -16.41 9.69 -7.55
CA SER A 363 -17.58 9.97 -6.70
C SER A 363 -18.85 9.31 -7.24
N LYS A 364 -19.10 9.42 -8.55
CA LYS A 364 -20.26 8.78 -9.19
C LYS A 364 -20.22 7.26 -9.10
N ARG A 365 -19.03 6.67 -9.28
CA ARG A 365 -18.82 5.21 -9.12
C ARG A 365 -19.06 4.78 -7.67
N LEU A 366 -18.55 5.52 -6.70
CA LEU A 366 -18.79 5.25 -5.28
C LEU A 366 -20.29 5.35 -4.95
N ASP A 367 -20.98 6.38 -5.44
CA ASP A 367 -22.42 6.56 -5.23
C ASP A 367 -23.25 5.42 -5.85
N SER A 368 -22.78 4.81 -6.94
CA SER A 368 -23.46 3.67 -7.57
C SER A 368 -23.39 2.38 -6.75
N VAL A 369 -22.40 2.25 -5.86
CA VAL A 369 -22.21 1.07 -5.00
C VAL A 369 -22.66 1.29 -3.56
N MET A 370 -22.79 2.55 -3.12
CA MET A 370 -23.40 2.95 -1.84
C MET A 370 -24.91 2.76 -1.83
#